data_AF-B0X379-F1
#
_entry.id   AF-B0X379-F1
#
_cell.length_a   1.000
_cell.length_b   1.000
_cell.length_c   1.000
_cell.angle_alpha   90.00
_cell.angle_beta   90.00
_cell.angle_gamma   90.00
#
_symmetry.space_group_name_H-M   'P 1'
#
loop_
_entity.id
_entity.type
_entity.pdbx_description
1 polymer ?
#
loop_
_entity_poly.entity_id
_entity_poly.type
_entity_poly.pdbx_seq_one_letter_code
_entity_poly.pdbx_strand_id
1 'polypeptide(L)'
;MGCISRENCTAHGCPAYFDCPSLTDRQPDKCYLYGKVYAIGEQIPTEETTGSCVALRCSGVINDEFSRFDEVATFSIAYIECPELFFPRPKNCIRQFKSDQCVPRACNDLSNNHKCQYGNLTLNIGDTLESVTTSRGTISCRCEIPPLVHCVLEDATRRAQSETIPAIRLDSVFPADAAVGKHHPVNNTLGKKAGGN
;
A
#
# COMPACT_ATOMS: atom_id res chain seq x y z
N MET A 1 11.62 23.68 11.85
CA MET A 1 12.16 23.36 10.52
C MET A 1 11.80 24.51 9.62
N GLY A 2 12.78 25.27 9.13
CA GLY A 2 12.52 26.46 8.32
C GLY A 2 13.80 26.94 7.67
N CYS A 3 13.66 27.68 6.57
CA CYS A 3 14.77 28.29 5.89
C CYS A 3 14.91 29.75 6.29
N ILE A 4 16.14 30.23 6.40
CA ILE A 4 16.49 31.59 6.77
C ILE A 4 16.69 32.37 5.48
N SER A 5 15.89 33.42 5.27
CA SER A 5 16.09 34.33 4.15
C SER A 5 17.42 35.06 4.31
N ARG A 6 18.23 35.09 3.25
CA ARG A 6 19.40 35.97 3.21
C ARG A 6 18.98 37.31 2.61
N GLU A 7 19.31 38.40 3.29
CA GLU A 7 19.03 39.79 2.87
C GLU A 7 19.93 40.25 1.71
N ASN A 8 20.13 39.38 0.73
CA ASN A 8 20.73 39.77 -0.52
C ASN A 8 19.57 39.98 -1.49
N CYS A 9 19.37 41.18 -2.02
CA CYS A 9 18.28 41.46 -2.95
C CYS A 9 18.78 41.38 -4.39
N THR A 10 17.99 40.81 -5.28
CA THR A 10 18.22 40.92 -6.74
C THR A 10 17.37 42.04 -7.33
N ALA A 11 17.53 42.33 -8.62
CA ALA A 11 16.66 43.27 -9.34
C ALA A 11 15.17 42.88 -9.30
N HIS A 12 14.84 41.63 -8.97
CA HIS A 12 13.48 41.11 -8.81
C HIS A 12 12.96 41.14 -7.37
N GLY A 13 13.72 41.70 -6.43
CA GLY A 13 13.33 41.83 -5.02
C GLY A 13 14.12 40.90 -4.08
N CYS A 14 13.66 40.86 -2.84
CA CYS A 14 14.27 40.13 -1.74
C CYS A 14 13.30 39.07 -1.19
N PRO A 15 13.82 37.93 -0.68
CA PRO A 15 15.25 37.53 -0.62
C PRO A 15 15.73 36.82 -1.91
N ALA A 16 17.01 36.97 -2.24
CA ALA A 16 17.61 36.30 -3.40
C ALA A 16 17.71 34.79 -3.25
N TYR A 17 17.89 34.29 -2.02
CA TYR A 17 17.95 32.86 -1.70
C TYR A 17 17.66 32.62 -0.21
N PHE A 18 17.41 31.37 0.13
CA PHE A 18 17.16 30.91 1.49
C PHE A 18 18.17 29.84 1.88
N ASP A 19 18.77 29.98 3.06
CA ASP A 19 19.56 28.92 3.67
C ASP A 19 18.65 27.99 4.44
N CYS A 20 18.71 26.70 4.16
CA CYS A 20 17.92 25.67 4.86
C CYS A 20 18.85 24.69 5.60
N PRO A 21 19.47 25.07 6.74
CA PRO A 21 20.40 24.20 7.47
C PRO A 21 19.83 22.81 7.79
N SER A 22 18.51 22.75 8.06
CA SER A 22 17.79 21.49 8.31
C SER A 22 17.72 20.54 7.10
N LEU A 23 18.09 21.00 5.91
CA LEU A 23 18.18 20.22 4.68
C LEU A 23 19.62 19.97 4.25
N THR A 24 20.55 20.88 4.55
CA THR A 24 21.95 20.82 4.11
C THR A 24 22.88 20.11 5.09
N ASP A 25 22.61 20.17 6.40
CA ASP A 25 23.51 19.62 7.44
C ASP A 25 23.06 18.22 7.90
N ARG A 26 22.48 17.45 6.97
CA ARG A 26 22.00 16.10 7.26
C ARG A 26 23.17 15.13 7.26
N GLN A 27 23.26 14.33 8.33
CA GLN A 27 24.24 13.27 8.43
C GLN A 27 23.88 12.16 7.44
N PRO A 28 24.84 11.66 6.65
CA PRO A 28 24.58 10.63 5.65
C PRO A 28 24.19 9.28 6.26
N ASP A 29 24.48 9.02 7.54
CA ASP A 29 24.12 7.79 8.23
C ASP A 29 22.81 7.88 9.05
N LYS A 30 21.99 8.92 8.82
CA LYS A 30 20.74 9.17 9.54
C LYS A 30 19.57 9.39 8.60
N CYS A 31 18.39 8.92 9.01
CA CYS A 31 17.15 9.22 8.32
C CYS A 31 16.37 10.30 9.08
N TYR A 32 15.67 11.17 8.34
CA TYR A 32 14.96 12.33 8.88
C TYR A 32 13.48 12.30 8.47
N LEU A 33 12.56 12.19 9.43
CA LEU A 33 11.11 12.17 9.19
C LEU A 33 10.38 12.96 10.26
N TYR A 34 9.47 13.85 9.86
CA TYR A 34 8.68 14.73 10.77
C TYR A 34 9.51 15.50 11.81
N GLY A 35 10.74 15.90 11.44
CA GLY A 35 11.66 16.60 12.34
C GLY A 35 12.37 15.70 13.36
N LYS A 36 12.13 14.38 13.33
CA LYS A 36 12.82 13.37 14.12
C LYS A 36 13.99 12.78 13.32
N VAL A 37 15.00 12.31 14.04
CA VAL A 37 16.21 11.70 13.48
C VAL A 37 16.26 10.25 13.92
N TYR A 38 16.47 9.35 12.96
CA TYR A 38 16.47 7.90 13.16
C TYR A 38 17.84 7.32 12.81
N ALA A 39 18.33 6.41 13.63
CA ALA A 39 19.56 5.66 13.35
C ALA A 39 19.30 4.53 12.35
N ILE A 40 20.35 4.08 11.66
CA ILE A 40 20.26 2.90 10.79
C ILE A 40 19.75 1.70 11.59
N GLY A 41 18.76 1.03 11.04
CA GLY A 41 18.08 -0.12 11.62
C GLY A 41 16.84 0.23 12.43
N GLU A 42 16.65 1.50 12.81
CA GLU A 42 15.53 1.97 13.62
C GLU A 42 14.22 1.94 12.83
N GLN A 43 13.15 1.46 13.48
CA GLN A 43 11.81 1.46 12.93
C GLN A 43 11.07 2.72 13.37
N ILE A 44 10.31 3.29 12.45
CA ILE A 44 9.48 4.44 12.75
C ILE A 44 8.28 3.92 13.55
N PRO A 45 7.88 4.59 14.64
CA PRO A 45 6.71 4.21 15.42
C PRO A 45 5.46 4.08 14.53
N THR A 46 4.68 3.03 14.75
CA THR A 46 3.47 2.75 13.95
C THR A 46 2.46 3.89 14.01
N GLU A 47 2.37 4.63 15.12
CA GLU A 47 1.51 5.81 15.25
C GLU A 47 1.79 6.90 14.19
N GLU A 48 3.03 7.03 13.73
CA GLU A 48 3.45 8.00 12.70
C GLU A 48 3.20 7.48 11.28
N THR A 49 3.02 6.16 11.10
CA THR A 49 2.84 5.52 9.78
C THR A 49 1.47 4.87 9.58
N THR A 50 0.66 4.83 10.62
CA THR A 50 -0.64 4.16 10.66
C THR A 50 -1.60 4.66 9.58
N GLY A 51 -1.62 5.97 9.32
CA GLY A 51 -2.49 6.56 8.31
C GLY A 51 -2.14 6.18 6.87
N SER A 52 -0.95 5.62 6.64
CA SER A 52 -0.44 5.28 5.31
C SER A 52 -0.25 3.78 5.09
N CYS A 53 -0.58 2.92 6.06
CA CYS A 53 -0.42 1.46 5.98
C CYS A 53 1.00 1.01 5.57
N VAL A 54 2.02 1.73 6.02
CA VAL A 54 3.42 1.41 5.76
C VAL A 54 4.16 1.12 7.04
N ALA A 55 5.08 0.15 6.98
CA ALA A 55 6.17 0.07 7.92
C ALA A 55 7.38 0.77 7.28
N LEU A 56 8.01 1.66 8.04
CA LEU A 56 9.24 2.31 7.66
C LEU A 56 10.36 1.82 8.56
N ARG A 57 11.54 1.65 7.96
CA ARG A 57 12.79 1.40 8.68
C ARG A 57 13.88 2.27 8.07
N CYS A 58 14.66 2.94 8.91
CA CYS A 58 15.86 3.62 8.44
C CYS A 58 16.88 2.57 8.02
N SER A 59 17.31 2.62 6.77
CA SER A 59 18.27 1.71 6.17
C SER A 59 19.52 2.47 5.78
N GLY A 60 20.65 1.80 5.94
CA GLY A 60 21.93 2.36 5.53
C GLY A 60 22.04 2.46 4.01
N VAL A 61 23.19 2.96 3.58
CA VAL A 61 23.56 3.05 2.17
C VAL A 61 23.57 1.64 1.57
N ILE A 62 22.78 1.43 0.52
CA ILE A 62 22.80 0.22 -0.28
C ILE A 62 23.70 0.53 -1.47
N ASN A 63 24.93 0.03 -1.45
CA ASN A 63 25.84 0.12 -2.59
C ASN A 63 25.40 -0.94 -3.62
N ASP A 64 24.38 -0.64 -4.41
CA ASP A 64 24.03 -1.45 -5.57
C ASP A 64 24.14 -0.60 -6.85
N GLU A 65 24.59 -1.23 -7.94
CA GLU A 65 24.90 -0.57 -9.21
C GLU A 65 23.69 0.16 -9.85
N PHE A 66 22.48 -0.03 -9.33
CA PHE A 66 21.21 0.51 -9.82
C PHE A 66 20.64 1.63 -8.92
N SER A 67 21.12 1.77 -7.68
CA SER A 67 20.61 2.72 -6.69
C SER A 67 21.39 4.06 -6.73
N ARG A 68 20.93 5.04 -7.52
CA ARG A 68 21.55 6.39 -7.66
C ARG A 68 21.67 7.26 -6.37
N PHE A 69 21.47 6.70 -5.18
CA PHE A 69 21.53 7.39 -3.88
C PHE A 69 22.62 6.80 -2.97
N ASP A 70 23.75 6.45 -3.56
CA ASP A 70 24.85 5.64 -3.00
C ASP A 70 25.62 6.23 -1.80
N GLU A 71 25.15 7.28 -1.13
CA GLU A 71 25.91 7.88 -0.02
C GLU A 71 25.06 8.37 1.16
N VAL A 72 23.74 8.18 1.14
CA VAL A 72 22.86 8.62 2.24
C VAL A 72 21.91 7.52 2.69
N ALA A 73 21.64 7.47 3.98
CA ALA A 73 20.66 6.59 4.59
C ALA A 73 19.27 6.93 4.06
N THR A 74 18.50 5.89 3.76
CA THR A 74 17.16 6.01 3.17
C THR A 74 16.15 5.20 3.98
N PHE A 75 14.87 5.50 3.82
CA PHE A 75 13.83 4.67 4.42
C PHE A 75 13.53 3.46 3.52
N SER A 76 13.69 2.26 4.05
CA SER A 76 13.06 1.07 3.47
C SER A 76 11.57 1.06 3.83
N ILE A 77 10.74 0.92 2.79
CA ILE A 77 9.28 0.94 2.90
C ILE A 77 8.76 -0.47 2.69
N ALA A 78 7.90 -0.93 3.60
CA ALA A 78 7.07 -2.11 3.38
C ALA A 78 5.59 -1.69 3.40
N TYR A 79 4.89 -1.96 2.31
CA TYR A 79 3.45 -1.80 2.25
C TYR A 79 2.80 -2.95 2.99
N ILE A 80 2.00 -2.62 4.00
CA ILE A 80 1.24 -3.60 4.76
C ILE A 80 -0.08 -3.80 4.02
N GLU A 81 -0.03 -4.65 2.99
CA GLU A 81 -1.19 -5.11 2.26
C GLU A 81 -1.75 -6.34 2.97
N CYS A 82 -3.05 -6.33 3.28
CA CYS A 82 -3.65 -7.53 3.86
C CYS A 82 -3.87 -8.59 2.77
N PRO A 83 -3.53 -9.87 3.04
CA PRO A 83 -3.54 -10.94 2.06
C PRO A 83 -4.90 -11.13 1.39
N GLU A 84 -5.99 -10.67 2.01
CA GLU A 84 -7.35 -10.68 1.49
C GLU A 84 -7.53 -9.90 0.18
N LEU A 85 -6.63 -8.96 -0.16
CA LEU A 85 -6.65 -8.26 -1.45
C LEU A 85 -6.32 -9.16 -2.64
N PHE A 86 -5.56 -10.23 -2.41
CA PHE A 86 -5.14 -11.14 -3.47
C PHE A 86 -6.12 -12.30 -3.69
N PHE A 87 -7.21 -12.38 -2.91
CA PHE A 87 -8.22 -13.43 -3.02
C PHE A 87 -9.60 -12.87 -3.40
N PRO A 88 -10.40 -13.61 -4.19
CA PRO A 88 -11.77 -13.22 -4.51
C PRO A 88 -12.56 -12.86 -3.25
N ARG A 89 -13.34 -11.76 -3.30
CA ARG A 89 -14.17 -11.37 -2.15
C ARG A 89 -15.19 -12.49 -1.86
N PRO A 90 -15.16 -13.11 -0.67
CA PRO A 90 -16.27 -13.98 -0.27
C PRO A 90 -17.55 -13.15 -0.20
N LYS A 91 -18.67 -13.75 -0.63
CA LYS A 91 -19.99 -13.10 -0.58
C LYS A 91 -20.35 -12.80 0.89
N ASN A 92 -21.00 -11.66 1.13
CA ASN A 92 -21.52 -11.24 2.44
C ASN A 92 -20.47 -10.95 3.53
N CYS A 93 -19.26 -10.52 3.17
CA CYS A 93 -18.26 -10.07 4.14
C CYS A 93 -17.90 -8.59 3.93
N ILE A 94 -17.83 -7.83 5.02
CA ILE A 94 -17.24 -6.49 5.02
C ILE A 94 -15.77 -6.61 5.42
N ARG A 95 -14.90 -5.91 4.67
CA ARG A 95 -13.49 -5.77 5.06
C ARG A 95 -13.42 -4.78 6.22
N GLN A 96 -13.09 -5.28 7.39
CA GLN A 96 -12.75 -4.41 8.51
C GLN A 96 -11.29 -4.02 8.38
N PHE A 97 -11.03 -2.73 8.53
CA PHE A 97 -9.68 -2.22 8.65
C PHE A 97 -9.51 -1.73 10.08
N LYS A 98 -8.54 -2.30 10.77
CA LYS A 98 -7.92 -1.67 11.93
C LYS A 98 -6.52 -1.29 11.51
N SER A 99 -6.12 -0.08 11.87
CA SER A 99 -4.72 0.33 11.88
C SER A 99 -3.86 -0.79 12.47
N ASP A 100 -2.69 -1.06 11.90
CA ASP A 100 -1.72 -2.09 12.33
C ASP A 100 -2.15 -3.57 12.29
N GLN A 101 -3.41 -3.85 11.96
CA GLN A 101 -3.95 -5.21 11.98
C GLN A 101 -4.67 -5.54 10.69
N CYS A 102 -4.20 -6.60 10.04
CA CYS A 102 -5.02 -7.36 9.10
C CYS A 102 -5.97 -8.23 9.92
N VAL A 103 -7.00 -7.60 10.46
CA VAL A 103 -8.06 -8.31 11.17
C VAL A 103 -8.76 -9.25 10.20
N PRO A 104 -8.98 -10.53 10.59
CA PRO A 104 -9.76 -11.43 9.79
C PRO A 104 -11.15 -10.83 9.56
N ARG A 105 -11.64 -11.05 8.34
CA ARG A 105 -12.94 -10.58 7.86
C ARG A 105 -14.02 -10.81 8.93
N ALA A 106 -14.90 -9.83 9.14
CA ALA A 106 -16.20 -10.11 9.74
C ALA A 106 -17.05 -10.81 8.67
N CYS A 107 -16.79 -12.10 8.50
CA CYS A 107 -17.63 -13.03 7.76
C CYS A 107 -18.51 -13.72 8.80
N ASN A 108 -19.82 -13.64 8.61
CA ASN A 108 -20.83 -14.03 9.59
C ASN A 108 -20.88 -13.10 10.81
N ASP A 109 -21.44 -11.92 10.59
CA ASP A 109 -22.50 -11.51 11.49
C ASP A 109 -23.58 -10.80 10.67
N LEU A 110 -24.66 -11.53 10.41
CA LEU A 110 -26.00 -10.95 10.15
C LEU A 110 -26.53 -10.24 11.41
N SER A 111 -25.67 -9.88 12.38
CA SER A 111 -25.94 -8.86 13.37
C SER A 111 -26.64 -7.72 12.65
N ASN A 112 -27.89 -7.55 13.04
CA ASN A 112 -28.87 -6.64 12.48
C ASN A 112 -28.44 -5.16 12.50
N ASN A 113 -27.17 -4.87 12.84
CA ASN A 113 -26.61 -3.54 12.97
C ASN A 113 -25.85 -3.03 11.74
N HIS A 114 -25.47 -3.89 10.78
CA HIS A 114 -24.78 -3.46 9.57
C HIS A 114 -25.75 -3.33 8.38
N LYS A 115 -26.60 -2.30 8.42
CA LYS A 115 -27.59 -2.02 7.36
C LYS A 115 -27.34 -0.66 6.71
N CYS A 116 -27.55 -0.56 5.40
CA CYS A 116 -27.51 0.73 4.71
C CYS A 116 -28.88 1.39 4.76
N GLN A 117 -28.92 2.71 4.96
CA GLN A 117 -30.14 3.49 4.89
C GLN A 117 -30.19 4.28 3.58
N TYR A 118 -31.34 4.23 2.90
CA TYR A 118 -31.64 5.05 1.75
C TYR A 118 -33.10 5.52 1.81
N GLY A 119 -33.29 6.79 2.19
CA GLY A 119 -34.62 7.30 2.54
C GLY A 119 -35.21 6.49 3.70
N ASN A 120 -36.37 5.87 3.47
CA ASN A 120 -37.03 4.98 4.45
C ASN A 120 -36.69 3.50 4.25
N LEU A 121 -35.82 3.17 3.29
CA LEU A 121 -35.42 1.79 3.01
C LEU A 121 -34.20 1.44 3.84
N THR A 122 -34.26 0.27 4.47
CA THR A 122 -33.13 -0.35 5.17
C THR A 122 -32.68 -1.58 4.38
N LEU A 123 -31.49 -1.50 3.81
CA LEU A 123 -30.91 -2.50 2.91
C LEU A 123 -29.91 -3.37 3.66
N ASN A 124 -29.91 -4.67 3.37
CA ASN A 124 -28.85 -5.56 3.82
C ASN A 124 -27.63 -5.40 2.92
N ILE A 125 -26.46 -5.76 3.45
CA ILE A 125 -25.23 -5.79 2.67
C ILE A 125 -25.41 -6.75 1.49
N GLY A 126 -25.10 -6.25 0.30
CA GLY A 126 -25.24 -6.95 -0.97
C GLY A 126 -26.50 -6.57 -1.75
N ASP A 127 -27.53 -6.02 -1.09
CA ASP A 127 -28.77 -5.57 -1.74
C ASP A 127 -28.51 -4.41 -2.69
N THR A 128 -29.27 -4.38 -3.78
CA THR A 128 -29.16 -3.40 -4.86
C THR A 128 -30.49 -2.67 -5.00
N LEU A 129 -30.46 -1.35 -5.20
CA LEU A 129 -31.66 -0.59 -5.55
C LEU A 129 -31.95 -0.74 -7.05
N GLU A 130 -33.20 -0.50 -7.41
CA GLU A 130 -33.60 -0.43 -8.82
C GLU A 130 -32.80 0.66 -9.53
N SER A 131 -32.17 0.29 -10.64
CA SER A 131 -31.33 1.20 -11.40
C SER A 131 -32.17 2.23 -12.15
N VAL A 132 -31.80 3.50 -12.04
CA VAL A 132 -32.52 4.60 -12.70
C VAL A 132 -31.72 5.09 -13.90
N THR A 133 -32.29 4.97 -15.10
CA THR A 133 -31.69 5.50 -16.32
C THR A 133 -32.12 6.95 -16.53
N THR A 134 -31.14 7.84 -16.63
CA THR A 134 -31.31 9.27 -16.93
C THR A 134 -30.70 9.60 -18.28
N SER A 135 -30.90 10.82 -18.77
CA SER A 135 -30.25 11.31 -20.00
C SER A 135 -28.72 11.34 -19.94
N ARG A 136 -28.13 11.27 -18.74
CA ARG A 136 -26.67 11.27 -18.53
C ARG A 136 -26.10 9.84 -18.42
N GLY A 137 -26.89 8.89 -17.95
CA GLY A 137 -26.41 7.53 -17.70
C GLY A 137 -27.33 6.74 -16.78
N THR A 138 -26.92 5.51 -16.47
CA THR A 138 -27.64 4.61 -15.56
C THR A 138 -27.05 4.74 -14.16
N ILE A 139 -27.87 5.10 -13.19
CA ILE A 139 -27.49 5.11 -11.77
C ILE A 139 -27.76 3.72 -11.22
N SER A 140 -26.73 3.07 -10.70
CA SER A 140 -26.85 1.81 -9.95
C SER A 140 -26.35 2.02 -8.53
N CYS A 141 -27.13 1.58 -7.54
CA CYS A 141 -26.81 1.75 -6.12
C CYS A 141 -26.78 0.40 -5.42
N ARG A 142 -25.76 0.17 -4.58
CA ARG A 142 -25.59 -1.06 -3.83
C ARG A 142 -25.19 -0.78 -2.38
N CYS A 143 -25.67 -1.61 -1.46
CA CYS A 143 -25.19 -1.61 -0.08
C CYS A 143 -23.92 -2.47 0.05
N GLU A 144 -22.73 -1.86 0.02
CA GLU A 144 -21.46 -2.57 0.28
C GLU A 144 -20.80 -2.16 1.60
N ILE A 145 -20.91 -0.89 2.00
CA ILE A 145 -20.29 -0.36 3.22
C ILE A 145 -21.33 0.47 3.98
N PRO A 146 -22.00 -0.10 5.00
CA PRO A 146 -22.92 0.63 5.89
C PRO A 146 -22.26 1.86 6.53
N PRO A 147 -23.02 2.92 6.87
CA PRO A 147 -24.49 2.98 6.92
C PRO A 147 -25.16 3.57 5.67
N LEU A 148 -24.40 3.92 4.63
CA LEU A 148 -24.94 4.59 3.43
C LEU A 148 -24.84 3.69 2.20
N VAL A 149 -25.77 3.87 1.26
CA VAL A 149 -25.69 3.23 -0.05
C VAL A 149 -24.62 3.88 -0.91
N HIS A 150 -23.95 3.08 -1.74
CA HIS A 150 -22.94 3.53 -2.68
C HIS A 150 -23.54 3.50 -4.07
N CYS A 151 -23.58 4.65 -4.74
CA CYS A 151 -24.18 4.80 -6.06
C CYS A 151 -23.12 5.17 -7.10
N VAL A 152 -23.19 4.56 -8.27
CA VAL A 152 -22.34 4.88 -9.42
C VAL A 152 -23.21 5.29 -10.61
N LEU A 153 -22.75 6.29 -11.36
CA LEU A 153 -23.36 6.70 -12.62
C LEU A 153 -22.55 6.10 -13.78
N GLU A 154 -23.15 5.17 -14.49
CA GLU A 154 -22.62 4.62 -15.73
C GLU A 154 -23.08 5.49 -16.91
N ASP A 155 -22.19 6.37 -17.38
CA ASP A 155 -22.51 7.26 -18.51
C ASP A 155 -22.80 6.46 -19.78
N ALA A 156 -23.91 6.80 -20.45
CA ALA A 156 -24.33 6.14 -21.70
C ALA A 156 -23.31 6.31 -22.83
N THR A 157 -22.44 7.32 -22.75
CA THR A 157 -21.36 7.60 -23.69
C THR A 157 -20.18 6.64 -23.55
N ARG A 158 -19.98 5.97 -22.40
CA ARG A 158 -18.88 5.00 -22.20
C ARG A 158 -19.14 3.63 -22.84
N ARG A 159 -20.39 3.28 -23.19
CA ARG A 159 -20.66 2.05 -23.96
C ARG A 159 -20.10 2.09 -25.39
N ALA A 160 -19.76 3.27 -25.92
CA ALA A 160 -19.09 3.37 -27.22
C ALA A 160 -17.56 3.10 -27.17
N GLN A 161 -16.97 2.86 -25.99
CA GLN A 161 -15.53 2.60 -25.83
C GLN A 161 -15.20 1.24 -25.19
N SER A 162 -16.21 0.42 -24.87
CA SER A 162 -16.04 -0.91 -24.26
C SER A 162 -16.38 -2.05 -25.22
N GLU A 163 -16.02 -1.90 -26.50
CA GLU A 163 -15.82 -3.04 -27.39
C GLU A 163 -14.34 -3.04 -27.78
N THR A 164 -13.64 -4.14 -27.47
CA THR A 164 -12.21 -4.41 -27.71
C THR A 164 -11.25 -4.08 -26.55
N ILE A 165 -11.44 -4.72 -25.40
CA ILE A 165 -10.28 -5.30 -24.70
C ILE A 165 -10.21 -6.75 -25.15
N PRO A 166 -9.27 -7.16 -26.03
CA PRO A 166 -9.10 -8.57 -26.31
C PRO A 166 -8.68 -9.25 -25.02
N ALA A 167 -9.37 -10.34 -24.67
CA ALA A 167 -8.93 -11.22 -23.60
C ALA A 167 -7.49 -11.64 -23.88
N ILE A 168 -6.54 -11.15 -23.08
CA ILE A 168 -5.17 -11.65 -23.12
C ILE A 168 -5.25 -13.11 -22.67
N ARG A 169 -5.10 -14.03 -23.62
CA ARG A 169 -4.84 -15.45 -23.31
C ARG A 169 -3.57 -15.50 -22.46
N LEU A 170 -3.68 -16.03 -21.25
CA LEU A 170 -2.59 -16.25 -20.31
C LEU A 170 -1.70 -17.46 -20.68
N ASP A 171 -1.80 -17.99 -21.90
CA ASP A 171 -1.11 -19.22 -22.31
C ASP A 171 0.30 -18.98 -22.91
N SER A 172 0.82 -17.75 -22.91
CA SER A 172 2.06 -17.42 -23.66
C SER A 172 3.25 -16.92 -22.83
N VAL A 173 3.24 -17.02 -21.49
CA VAL A 173 4.33 -16.45 -20.64
C VAL A 173 5.17 -17.51 -19.89
N PHE A 174 5.00 -18.81 -20.19
CA PHE A 174 5.91 -19.84 -19.69
C PHE A 174 6.64 -20.56 -20.83
N PRO A 175 7.86 -20.14 -21.19
CA PRO A 175 8.81 -21.07 -21.78
C PRO A 175 9.21 -22.08 -20.70
N ALA A 176 8.63 -23.27 -20.76
CA ALA A 176 9.24 -24.47 -20.20
C ALA A 176 10.49 -24.76 -21.04
N ASP A 177 11.68 -24.46 -20.48
CA ASP A 177 12.94 -25.17 -20.73
C ASP A 177 14.11 -24.40 -20.10
N ALA A 178 14.48 -24.78 -18.88
CA ALA A 178 15.82 -24.52 -18.36
C ALA A 178 16.21 -25.62 -17.35
N ALA A 179 17.36 -26.22 -17.63
CA ALA A 179 17.82 -27.51 -17.15
C ALA A 179 18.02 -27.63 -15.64
N VAL A 180 17.75 -28.84 -15.14
CA VAL A 180 18.16 -29.37 -13.84
C VAL A 180 19.70 -29.34 -13.74
N GLY A 181 20.21 -28.38 -12.96
CA GLY A 181 21.60 -28.31 -12.53
C GLY A 181 21.82 -29.16 -11.28
N LYS A 182 22.82 -30.04 -11.35
CA LYS A 182 23.17 -31.09 -10.38
C LYS A 182 23.45 -30.55 -8.97
N HIS A 183 22.80 -31.14 -7.97
CA HIS A 183 23.22 -31.03 -6.56
C HIS A 183 24.58 -31.71 -6.35
N HIS A 184 25.56 -30.96 -5.85
CA HIS A 184 26.73 -31.50 -5.15
C HIS A 184 26.39 -31.68 -3.66
N PRO A 185 26.71 -32.82 -3.04
CA PRO A 185 26.47 -33.04 -1.61
C PRO A 185 27.54 -32.33 -0.76
N VAL A 186 27.09 -31.45 0.14
CA VAL A 186 27.92 -30.91 1.23
C VAL A 186 27.87 -31.90 2.39
N ASN A 187 29.00 -32.58 2.62
CA ASN A 187 29.21 -33.44 3.79
C ASN A 187 29.25 -32.58 5.06
N ASN A 188 28.36 -32.88 6.01
CA ASN A 188 28.44 -32.33 7.36
C ASN A 188 28.75 -33.46 8.35
N THR A 189 30.03 -33.61 8.69
CA THR A 189 30.52 -34.45 9.79
C THR A 189 30.16 -33.81 11.12
N LEU A 190 29.14 -34.34 11.80
CA LEU A 190 28.87 -34.05 13.20
C LEU A 190 29.26 -35.26 14.06
N GLY A 191 30.38 -35.12 14.78
CA GLY A 191 30.91 -36.14 15.68
C GLY A 191 29.99 -36.40 16.86
N LYS A 192 29.54 -37.65 16.99
CA LYS A 192 28.94 -38.20 18.22
C LYS A 192 30.02 -38.98 18.96
N LYS A 193 30.46 -38.45 20.11
CA LYS A 193 31.16 -39.22 21.15
C LYS A 193 30.13 -40.16 21.80
N ALA A 194 30.36 -41.46 21.73
CA ALA A 194 29.79 -42.44 22.64
C ALA A 194 30.98 -43.16 23.30
N GLY A 195 31.21 -42.87 24.58
CA GLY A 195 32.12 -43.62 25.43
C GLY A 195 31.34 -44.71 26.14
N GLY A 196 31.83 -45.94 26.05
CA GLY A 196 31.34 -47.09 26.79
C GLY A 196 32.47 -48.07 27.00
N ASN A 197 32.60 -48.52 28.25
CA ASN A 197 33.53 -49.46 28.86
C ASN A 197 34.90 -48.94 29.29
#